data_AF-A0A830H9B3-F1
#
_entry.id   AF-A0A830H9B3-F1
#
_cell.length_a   1.000
_cell.length_b   1.000
_cell.length_c   1.000
_cell.angle_alpha   90.00
_cell.angle_beta   90.00
_cell.angle_gamma   90.00
#
_symmetry.space_group_name_H-M   'P 1'
#
loop_
_entity.id
_entity.type
_entity.pdbx_description
1 polymer ?
#
loop_
_entity_poly.entity_id
_entity_poly.type
_entity_poly.pdbx_seq_one_letter_code
_entity_poly.pdbx_strand_id
1 'polypeptide(L)'
;MVSSPTSTSSHALPWRACLDDEVHGDLSSQLSARPSTLVGAHAGMGLFVSSTTSVPAGAILCVYSGDHNGVLTSAQAELIIDKSYLMRLAPNRFINGKQSGSMARFINDCRDKRHYNATFVKMPERECALVVATRDIKPDEEIFASYGAAYWFGRRKILHPSTLSS
;
A
#
# COMPACT_ATOMS: atom_id res chain seq x y z
N MET A 1 25.13 19.34 -38.20
CA MET A 1 24.92 18.29 -37.19
C MET A 1 24.46 18.97 -35.92
N VAL A 2 23.17 18.90 -35.61
CA VAL A 2 22.64 19.27 -34.30
C VAL A 2 21.70 18.14 -33.91
N SER A 3 22.07 17.44 -32.85
CA SER A 3 21.42 16.22 -32.38
C SER A 3 20.06 16.52 -31.76
N SER A 4 19.08 15.70 -32.11
CA SER A 4 17.71 15.70 -31.58
C SER A 4 17.67 15.46 -30.07
N PRO A 5 16.68 16.00 -29.33
CA PRO A 5 16.39 15.55 -27.98
C PRO A 5 15.77 14.16 -28.03
N THR A 6 16.38 13.22 -27.32
CA THR A 6 15.84 11.89 -27.06
C THR A 6 14.54 12.00 -26.28
N SER A 7 13.42 11.72 -26.94
CA SER A 7 12.13 11.45 -26.32
C SER A 7 12.22 10.13 -25.55
N THR A 8 12.55 10.19 -24.27
CA THR A 8 12.32 9.07 -23.37
C THR A 8 10.80 8.94 -23.23
N SER A 9 10.22 7.94 -23.90
CA SER A 9 8.83 7.54 -23.66
C SER A 9 8.72 7.08 -22.21
N SER A 10 8.33 8.01 -21.32
CA SER A 10 7.92 7.69 -19.97
C SER A 10 6.56 7.02 -20.10
N HIS A 11 6.55 5.68 -20.06
CA HIS A 11 5.34 4.99 -19.65
C HIS A 11 4.99 5.54 -18.26
N ALA A 12 3.95 6.39 -18.21
CA ALA A 12 3.47 6.95 -16.97
C ALA A 12 3.16 5.80 -16.01
N LEU A 13 3.81 5.79 -14.84
CA LEU A 13 3.57 4.77 -13.85
C LEU A 13 2.08 4.82 -13.46
N PRO A 14 1.33 3.72 -13.47
CA PRO A 14 -0.12 3.73 -13.28
C PRO A 14 -0.60 4.46 -12.04
N TRP A 15 0.21 4.47 -10.97
CA TRP A 15 -0.09 5.17 -9.73
C TRP A 15 -0.02 6.71 -9.87
N ARG A 16 0.76 7.24 -10.82
CA ARG A 16 0.81 8.68 -11.10
C ARG A 16 -0.47 9.19 -11.73
N ALA A 17 -1.17 8.37 -12.52
CA ALA A 17 -2.49 8.72 -13.03
C ALA A 17 -3.56 8.83 -11.93
N CYS A 18 -3.28 8.28 -10.74
CA CYS A 18 -4.17 8.43 -9.58
C CYS A 18 -4.01 9.79 -8.88
N LEU A 19 -2.91 10.50 -9.14
CA LEU A 19 -2.62 11.84 -8.65
C LEU A 19 -2.92 12.80 -9.81
N ASP A 20 -4.01 13.57 -9.73
CA ASP A 20 -4.21 14.67 -10.69
C ASP A 20 -3.08 15.70 -10.54
N ASP A 21 -2.97 16.63 -11.49
CA ASP A 21 -2.11 17.82 -11.36
C ASP A 21 -2.38 18.62 -10.07
N GLU A 22 -3.57 18.49 -9.46
CA GLU A 22 -3.90 19.11 -8.16
C GLU A 22 -3.36 18.36 -6.93
N VAL A 23 -3.05 17.06 -7.04
CA VAL A 23 -2.40 16.30 -5.97
C VAL A 23 -0.88 16.44 -6.12
N HIS A 24 -0.39 17.65 -5.89
CA HIS A 24 1.04 17.93 -5.89
C HIS A 24 1.75 17.14 -4.78
N GLY A 25 2.72 16.30 -5.18
CA GLY A 25 3.82 15.86 -4.31
C GLY A 25 3.46 14.81 -3.29
N ASP A 26 3.23 13.57 -3.74
CA ASP A 26 3.43 12.45 -2.82
C ASP A 26 4.91 12.37 -2.41
N LEU A 27 5.16 11.83 -1.21
CA LEU A 27 6.51 11.73 -0.68
C LEU A 27 7.20 10.42 -1.08
N SER A 28 6.77 9.78 -2.17
CA SER A 28 7.25 8.46 -2.59
C SER A 28 8.77 8.38 -2.73
N SER A 29 9.41 9.44 -3.24
CA SER A 29 10.87 9.54 -3.37
C SER A 29 11.62 9.64 -2.05
N GLN A 30 10.91 9.91 -0.95
CA GLN A 30 11.42 9.98 0.41
C GLN A 30 11.09 8.72 1.21
N LEU A 31 10.55 7.68 0.57
CA LEU A 31 10.23 6.42 1.20
C LEU A 31 11.21 5.34 0.77
N SER A 32 11.41 4.35 1.63
CA SER A 32 12.24 3.18 1.32
C SER A 32 11.64 1.92 1.91
N ALA A 33 11.71 0.82 1.15
CA ALA A 33 11.39 -0.50 1.67
C ALA A 33 12.63 -1.07 2.36
N ARG A 34 12.51 -1.44 3.64
CA ARG A 34 13.58 -2.03 4.46
C ARG A 34 13.02 -3.20 5.29
N PRO A 35 13.84 -4.06 5.90
CA PRO A 35 13.35 -5.06 6.85
C PRO A 35 12.46 -4.41 7.92
N SER A 36 11.27 -4.96 8.15
CA SER A 36 10.32 -4.42 9.13
C SER A 36 10.86 -4.53 10.56
N THR A 37 10.45 -3.60 11.42
CA THR A 37 10.72 -3.59 12.86
C THR A 37 9.81 -4.53 13.64
N LEU A 38 8.74 -5.06 13.03
CA LEU A 38 7.88 -6.04 13.67
C LEU A 38 8.64 -7.34 13.95
N VAL A 39 8.55 -7.82 15.20
CA VAL A 39 9.22 -9.06 15.62
C VAL A 39 8.37 -10.27 15.22
N GLY A 40 8.95 -11.20 14.47
CA GLY A 40 8.34 -12.48 14.12
C GLY A 40 8.76 -12.99 12.73
N ALA A 41 8.63 -14.29 12.49
CA ALA A 41 9.12 -14.98 11.28
C ALA A 41 8.48 -14.53 9.94
N HIS A 42 7.51 -13.61 9.98
CA HIS A 42 6.71 -13.22 8.82
C HIS A 42 6.57 -11.70 8.63
N ALA A 43 7.32 -10.89 9.37
CA ALA A 43 7.24 -9.43 9.24
C ALA A 43 7.72 -8.93 7.87
N GLY A 44 8.68 -9.62 7.26
CA GLY A 44 9.17 -9.30 5.92
C GLY A 44 9.73 -7.88 5.83
N MET A 45 9.22 -7.13 4.86
CA MET A 45 9.62 -5.74 4.60
C MET A 45 8.59 -4.77 5.19
N GLY A 46 9.07 -3.61 5.64
CA GLY A 46 8.29 -2.45 6.04
C GLY A 46 8.56 -1.26 5.11
N LEU A 47 7.67 -0.27 5.13
CA LEU A 47 7.86 1.01 4.44
C LEU A 47 8.32 2.06 5.45
N PHE A 48 9.38 2.80 5.13
CA PHE A 48 9.99 3.74 6.06
C PHE A 48 10.14 5.12 5.43
N VAL A 49 10.07 6.15 6.27
CA VAL A 49 10.47 7.52 5.90
C VAL A 49 12.00 7.62 5.83
N SER A 50 12.50 8.43 4.90
CA SER A 50 13.91 8.78 4.74
C SER A 50 14.53 9.29 6.04
N SER A 51 15.82 9.02 6.24
CA SER A 51 16.59 9.49 7.41
C SER A 51 16.81 11.01 7.45
N THR A 52 16.47 11.72 6.37
CA THR A 52 16.69 13.17 6.24
C THR A 52 15.41 13.99 6.26
N THR A 53 14.23 13.38 6.40
CA THR A 53 12.96 14.10 6.27
C THR A 53 11.97 13.69 7.35
N SER A 54 11.33 14.69 7.95
CA SER A 54 10.11 14.50 8.74
C SER A 54 8.88 14.70 7.85
N VAL A 55 7.86 13.89 8.06
CA VAL A 55 6.59 14.03 7.36
C VAL A 55 5.56 14.65 8.31
N PRO A 56 4.91 15.76 7.95
CA PRO A 56 3.86 16.34 8.79
C PRO A 56 2.57 15.52 8.72
N ALA A 57 1.77 15.59 9.78
CA ALA A 57 0.41 15.05 9.80
C ALA A 57 -0.41 15.58 8.59
N GLY A 58 -1.21 14.70 7.98
CA GLY A 58 -2.03 15.02 6.81
C GLY A 58 -1.31 14.94 5.47
N ALA A 59 0.01 14.77 5.43
CA ALA A 59 0.74 14.60 4.18
C ALA A 59 0.40 13.28 3.48
N ILE A 60 0.37 13.32 2.14
CA ILE A 60 0.23 12.15 1.29
C ILE A 60 1.60 11.50 1.14
N LEU A 61 1.75 10.30 1.70
CA LEU A 61 3.00 9.54 1.69
C LEU A 61 3.23 8.90 0.32
N CYS A 62 2.24 8.16 -0.18
CA CYS A 62 2.27 7.52 -1.49
C CYS A 62 0.86 7.01 -1.85
N VAL A 63 0.73 6.39 -3.01
CA VAL A 63 -0.51 5.78 -3.50
C VAL A 63 -0.41 4.25 -3.43
N TYR A 64 -1.43 3.61 -2.85
CA TYR A 64 -1.70 2.19 -3.00
C TYR A 64 -2.53 1.95 -4.25
N SER A 65 -1.96 1.24 -5.22
CA SER A 65 -2.60 0.92 -6.51
C SER A 65 -2.46 -0.57 -6.83
N GLY A 66 -3.32 -1.05 -7.74
CA GLY A 66 -3.23 -2.40 -8.28
C GLY A 66 -2.12 -2.56 -9.33
N ASP A 67 -1.98 -3.77 -9.85
CA ASP A 67 -1.25 -4.04 -11.09
C ASP A 67 -2.01 -3.49 -12.31
N HIS A 68 -1.44 -3.68 -13.50
CA HIS A 68 -2.04 -3.24 -14.77
C HIS A 68 -3.36 -3.97 -15.12
N ASN A 69 -3.78 -4.99 -14.36
CA ASN A 69 -5.00 -5.75 -14.63
C ASN A 69 -6.28 -5.05 -14.09
N GLY A 70 -6.15 -3.86 -13.51
CA GLY A 70 -7.28 -2.98 -13.16
C GLY A 70 -8.01 -3.36 -11.87
N VAL A 71 -9.22 -2.82 -11.70
CA VAL A 71 -10.10 -3.09 -10.55
C VAL A 71 -10.81 -4.43 -10.71
N LEU A 72 -10.72 -5.25 -9.67
CA LEU A 72 -11.40 -6.55 -9.57
C LEU A 72 -12.81 -6.38 -8.99
N THR A 73 -13.75 -7.14 -9.54
CA THR A 73 -15.05 -7.42 -8.92
C THR A 73 -14.91 -8.32 -7.70
N SER A 74 -15.97 -8.46 -6.88
CA SER A 74 -15.99 -9.42 -5.76
C SER A 74 -15.70 -10.85 -6.21
N ALA A 75 -16.30 -11.28 -7.32
CA ALA A 75 -16.11 -12.63 -7.85
C ALA A 75 -14.66 -12.87 -8.28
N GLN A 76 -14.03 -11.91 -8.96
CA GLN A 76 -12.61 -11.99 -9.32
C GLN A 76 -11.70 -11.96 -8.09
N ALA A 77 -12.01 -11.10 -7.11
CA ALA A 77 -11.26 -10.97 -5.86
C ALA A 77 -11.32 -12.25 -4.99
N GLU A 78 -12.41 -13.01 -5.07
CA GLU A 78 -12.55 -14.30 -4.39
C GLU A 78 -11.59 -15.36 -4.92
N LEU A 79 -11.34 -15.36 -6.24
CA LEU A 79 -10.43 -16.27 -6.93
C LEU A 79 -8.95 -16.00 -6.62
N ILE A 80 -8.61 -14.85 -6.03
CA ILE A 80 -7.25 -14.54 -5.62
C ILE A 80 -6.84 -15.45 -4.45
N ILE A 81 -5.85 -16.32 -4.71
CA ILE A 81 -5.30 -17.26 -3.72
C ILE A 81 -4.61 -16.48 -2.57
N ASP A 82 -3.70 -15.59 -2.93
CA ASP A 82 -2.95 -14.78 -1.98
C ASP A 82 -3.59 -13.39 -1.81
N LYS A 83 -4.40 -13.25 -0.76
CA LYS A 83 -5.14 -12.02 -0.43
C LYS A 83 -4.32 -11.01 0.37
N SER A 84 -2.99 -11.22 0.54
CA SER A 84 -2.12 -10.34 1.35
C SER A 84 -2.10 -8.89 0.87
N TYR A 85 -2.30 -8.68 -0.43
CA TYR A 85 -2.23 -7.37 -1.09
C TYR A 85 -3.58 -6.97 -1.70
N LEU A 86 -4.66 -7.63 -1.29
CA LEU A 86 -5.99 -7.36 -1.81
C LEU A 86 -6.65 -6.28 -0.94
N MET A 87 -6.90 -5.11 -1.53
CA MET A 87 -7.60 -4.02 -0.88
C MET A 87 -8.98 -3.83 -1.50
N ARG A 88 -10.02 -3.81 -0.67
CA ARG A 88 -11.37 -3.41 -1.08
C ARG A 88 -11.47 -1.89 -1.12
N LEU A 89 -11.76 -1.30 -2.28
CA LEU A 89 -12.01 0.14 -2.44
C LEU A 89 -13.47 0.50 -2.14
N ALA A 90 -14.41 -0.27 -2.69
CA ALA A 90 -15.86 -0.08 -2.55
C ALA A 90 -16.60 -1.43 -2.62
N PRO A 91 -17.94 -1.50 -2.49
CA PRO A 91 -18.69 -2.69 -2.89
C PRO A 91 -18.34 -3.12 -4.32
N ASN A 92 -18.03 -4.40 -4.51
CA ASN A 92 -17.66 -4.98 -5.80
C ASN A 92 -16.45 -4.33 -6.50
N ARG A 93 -15.57 -3.65 -5.76
CA ARG A 93 -14.36 -3.01 -6.31
C ARG A 93 -13.16 -3.26 -5.41
N PHE A 94 -12.15 -3.93 -5.94
CA PHE A 94 -10.94 -4.32 -5.25
C PHE A 94 -9.72 -4.04 -6.13
N ILE A 95 -8.57 -3.84 -5.50
CA ILE A 95 -7.28 -3.76 -6.18
C ILE A 95 -6.31 -4.75 -5.55
N ASN A 96 -5.43 -5.32 -6.36
CA ASN A 96 -4.40 -6.24 -5.91
C ASN A 96 -3.01 -5.63 -6.12
N GLY A 97 -2.38 -5.18 -5.03
CA GLY A 97 -1.08 -4.54 -5.06
C GLY A 97 0.11 -5.49 -5.20
N LYS A 98 -0.11 -6.81 -5.30
CA LYS A 98 0.96 -7.83 -5.19
C LYS A 98 2.09 -7.64 -6.20
N GLN A 99 1.75 -7.35 -7.45
CA GLN A 99 2.72 -7.09 -8.53
C GLN A 99 2.76 -5.63 -8.95
N SER A 100 2.16 -4.74 -8.14
CA SER A 100 2.23 -3.31 -8.41
C SER A 100 3.63 -2.77 -8.10
N GLY A 101 4.00 -1.68 -8.79
CA GLY A 101 5.15 -0.86 -8.40
C GLY A 101 4.90 0.04 -7.18
N SER A 102 3.73 -0.09 -6.52
CA SER A 102 3.39 0.75 -5.38
C SER A 102 4.21 0.37 -4.16
N MET A 103 4.89 1.34 -3.54
CA MET A 103 5.62 1.14 -2.29
C MET A 103 4.68 0.89 -1.10
N ALA A 104 3.42 1.33 -1.20
CA ALA A 104 2.42 1.17 -0.15
C ALA A 104 2.13 -0.31 0.17
N ARG A 105 2.49 -1.24 -0.71
CA ARG A 105 2.40 -2.70 -0.48
C ARG A 105 3.27 -3.20 0.67
N PHE A 106 4.26 -2.42 1.11
CA PHE A 106 5.15 -2.75 2.23
C PHE A 106 4.68 -2.16 3.57
N ILE A 107 3.58 -1.40 3.60
CA ILE A 107 3.02 -0.89 4.86
C ILE A 107 2.43 -2.05 5.62
N ASN A 108 2.88 -2.23 6.86
CA ASN A 108 2.40 -3.28 7.74
C ASN A 108 1.26 -2.80 8.65
N ASP A 109 0.46 -3.75 9.14
CA ASP A 109 -0.44 -3.53 10.27
C ASP A 109 0.20 -4.13 11.52
N CYS A 110 0.72 -3.25 12.39
CA CYS A 110 1.35 -3.60 13.66
C CYS A 110 0.35 -4.10 14.73
N ARG A 111 -0.96 -4.08 14.46
CA ARG A 111 -2.08 -4.50 15.33
C ARG A 111 -2.22 -3.75 16.66
N ASP A 112 -1.26 -2.89 17.01
CA ASP A 112 -1.34 -1.94 18.11
C ASP A 112 -1.66 -0.55 17.57
N LYS A 113 -2.90 -0.10 17.79
CA LYS A 113 -3.41 1.18 17.30
C LYS A 113 -2.59 2.39 17.75
N ARG A 114 -1.86 2.28 18.86
CA ARG A 114 -1.01 3.36 19.38
C ARG A 114 0.19 3.65 18.49
N HIS A 115 0.58 2.69 17.65
CA HIS A 115 1.74 2.80 16.76
C HIS A 115 1.34 3.14 15.32
N TYR A 116 0.05 3.17 14.99
CA TYR A 116 -0.38 3.63 13.67
C TYR A 116 -0.01 5.10 13.46
N ASN A 117 0.58 5.37 12.30
CA ASN A 117 1.00 6.71 11.89
C ASN A 117 0.55 7.06 10.47
N ALA A 118 -0.16 6.14 9.79
CA ALA A 118 -0.81 6.40 8.51
C ALA A 118 -2.19 5.72 8.41
N THR A 119 -2.98 6.19 7.44
CA THR A 119 -4.28 5.61 7.07
C THR A 119 -4.43 5.52 5.56
N PHE A 120 -5.27 4.59 5.11
CA PHE A 120 -5.67 4.46 3.71
C PHE A 120 -6.95 5.27 3.46
N VAL A 121 -6.86 6.30 2.63
CA VAL A 121 -8.02 7.05 2.12
C VAL A 121 -8.38 6.49 0.75
N LYS A 122 -9.47 5.72 0.69
CA LYS A 122 -9.88 5.01 -0.53
C LYS A 122 -10.49 6.00 -1.53
N MET A 123 -10.08 5.88 -2.78
CA MET A 123 -10.57 6.68 -3.90
C MET A 123 -11.11 5.74 -4.98
N PRO A 124 -12.33 5.18 -4.83
CA PRO A 124 -12.84 4.15 -5.75
C PRO A 124 -12.94 4.61 -7.19
N GLU A 125 -13.29 5.89 -7.42
CA GLU A 125 -13.38 6.51 -8.75
C GLU A 125 -12.01 6.66 -9.42
N ARG A 126 -10.94 6.65 -8.62
CA ARG A 126 -9.54 6.71 -9.09
C ARG A 126 -8.83 5.37 -8.98
N GLU A 127 -9.57 4.31 -8.63
CA GLU A 127 -9.06 2.95 -8.56
C GLU A 127 -7.84 2.78 -7.65
N CYS A 128 -7.74 3.58 -6.58
CA CYS A 128 -6.60 3.59 -5.68
C CYS A 128 -6.99 3.88 -4.23
N ALA A 129 -5.99 3.87 -3.35
CA ALA A 129 -6.08 4.52 -2.04
C ALA A 129 -4.84 5.39 -1.79
N LEU A 130 -5.05 6.58 -1.24
CA LEU A 130 -3.96 7.41 -0.75
C LEU A 130 -3.49 6.89 0.60
N VAL A 131 -2.20 6.93 0.85
CA VAL A 131 -1.62 6.72 2.17
C VAL A 131 -1.38 8.09 2.79
N VAL A 132 -2.07 8.40 3.89
CA VAL A 132 -2.03 9.72 4.52
C VAL A 132 -1.49 9.60 5.93
N ALA A 133 -0.52 10.43 6.30
CA ALA A 133 0.03 10.49 7.65
C ALA A 133 -1.04 10.96 8.66
N THR A 134 -1.21 10.25 9.77
CA THR A 134 -2.21 10.60 10.81
C THR A 134 -1.62 11.41 11.96
N ARG A 135 -0.30 11.51 12.01
CA ARG A 135 0.50 12.34 12.92
C ARG A 135 1.81 12.67 12.21
N ASP A 136 2.61 13.54 12.81
CA ASP A 136 3.98 13.74 12.35
C ASP A 136 4.77 12.42 12.44
N ILE A 137 5.52 12.11 11.39
CA ILE A 137 6.36 10.92 11.26
C ILE A 137 7.81 11.38 11.20
N LYS A 138 8.62 10.88 12.13
CA LYS A 138 10.04 11.25 12.20
C LYS A 138 10.85 10.54 11.11
N PRO A 139 12.05 11.07 10.79
CA PRO A 139 13.01 10.33 10.00
C PRO A 139 13.21 8.91 10.54
N ASP A 140 13.37 7.94 9.63
CA ASP A 140 13.57 6.52 9.93
C ASP A 140 12.41 5.78 10.62
N GLU A 141 11.26 6.41 10.85
CA GLU A 141 10.09 5.66 11.35
C GLU A 141 9.51 4.73 10.28
N GLU A 142 9.11 3.53 10.72
CA GLU A 142 8.28 2.62 9.91
C GLU A 142 6.83 3.14 9.85
N ILE A 143 6.24 3.04 8.68
CA ILE A 143 4.86 3.42 8.42
C ILE A 143 3.97 2.22 8.72
N PHE A 144 3.03 2.42 9.64
CA PHE A 144 2.01 1.45 10.02
C PHE A 144 0.61 2.01 9.79
N ALA A 145 -0.24 1.17 9.21
CA ALA A 145 -1.65 1.47 8.98
C ALA A 145 -2.51 0.26 9.31
N SER A 146 -3.76 0.50 9.70
CA SER A 146 -4.69 -0.60 9.94
C SER A 146 -5.13 -1.26 8.63
N TYR A 147 -5.05 -2.59 8.56
CA TYR A 147 -5.69 -3.37 7.50
C TYR A 147 -7.20 -3.55 7.72
N GLY A 148 -7.67 -3.27 8.94
CA GLY A 148 -9.07 -3.40 9.34
C GLY A 148 -9.44 -4.83 9.75
N ALA A 149 -10.53 -4.94 10.52
CA ALA A 149 -10.95 -6.20 11.13
C ALA A 149 -11.30 -7.29 10.09
N ALA A 150 -11.94 -6.91 8.97
CA ALA A 150 -12.34 -7.85 7.91
C ALA A 150 -11.15 -8.61 7.32
N TYR A 151 -10.00 -7.93 7.14
CA TYR A 151 -8.77 -8.57 6.67
C TYR A 151 -8.29 -9.65 7.65
N TRP A 152 -8.24 -9.33 8.95
CA TRP A 152 -7.80 -10.25 9.99
C TRP A 152 -8.77 -11.42 10.22
N PHE A 153 -10.09 -11.19 10.10
CA PHE A 153 -11.07 -12.28 10.18
C PHE A 153 -10.91 -13.29 9.04
N GLY A 154 -10.61 -12.83 7.82
CA GLY A 154 -10.33 -13.73 6.69
C GLY A 154 -9.10 -14.63 6.93
N ARG A 155 -8.04 -14.09 7.53
CA ARG A 155 -6.81 -14.83 7.87
C ARG A 155 -7.01 -15.90 8.93
N ARG A 156 -7.86 -15.65 9.94
CA ARG A 156 -8.15 -16.61 11.02
C ARG A 156 -8.77 -17.91 10.48
N LYS A 157 -9.52 -17.85 9.38
CA LYS A 157 -10.12 -19.03 8.74
C LYS A 157 -9.10 -19.91 8.02
N ILE A 158 -7.97 -19.35 7.57
CA ILE A 158 -6.93 -20.07 6.82
C ILE A 158 -5.97 -20.80 7.79
N LEU A 159 -5.83 -20.34 9.04
CA LEU A 159 -4.95 -20.94 10.04
C LEU A 159 -5.54 -22.18 10.77
N HIS A 160 -6.71 -22.68 10.36
CA HIS A 160 -7.27 -23.95 10.84
C HIS A 160 -7.62 -24.89 9.69
N PRO A 161 -6.65 -25.74 9.27
CA PRO A 161 -6.99 -27.11 8.92
C PRO A 161 -5.88 -28.09 9.37
N SER A 162 -5.90 -28.52 10.64
CA SER A 162 -5.39 -29.83 11.07
C SER A 162 -5.54 -30.01 12.58
N THR A 163 -6.67 -30.55 13.02
CA THR A 163 -6.76 -31.41 14.23
C THR A 163 -8.11 -32.12 14.25
N LEU A 164 -8.32 -33.00 13.27
CA LEU A 164 -9.21 -34.14 13.42
C LEU A 164 -8.62 -35.29 12.60
N SER A 165 -7.84 -36.14 13.25
CA SER A 165 -7.88 -37.55 12.94
C SER A 165 -8.07 -38.28 14.26
N SER A 166 -9.15 -39.05 14.28
CA SER A 166 -9.55 -40.02 15.29
C SER A 166 -8.48 -41.09 15.50
#